data_AF-A0A7S0FUX5-F1
#
_entry.id   AF-A0A7S0FUX5-F1
#
_cell.length_a   1.000
_cell.length_b   1.000
_cell.length_c   1.000
_cell.angle_alpha   90.00
_cell.angle_beta   90.00
_cell.angle_gamma   90.00
#
_symmetry.space_group_name_H-M   'P 1'
#
loop_
_entity.id
_entity.type
_entity.pdbx_description
1 polymer ?
#
loop_
_entity_poly.entity_id
_entity_poly.type
_entity_poly.pdbx_seq_one_letter_code
_entity_poly.pdbx_strand_id
1 'polypeptide(L)'
;FVDSHSNRPVVLEQFHFSVFDLDGSASDGWRPSFEKLYVSEFDEYSVAEHSEVEVEQLTDGRTVFVATQVGFGCDNPIDPMSLGRVTCPWPPGHIVDQTKRAVTFLFSKTSSFNATFVAETGG
;
A
#
# COMPACT_ATOMS: atom_id res chain seq x y z
N PHE A 1 -4.77 18.98 -0.02
CA PHE A 1 -4.53 19.59 -1.35
C PHE A 1 -4.58 21.09 -1.20
N VAL A 2 -3.68 21.81 -1.88
CA VAL A 2 -3.63 23.26 -1.83
C VAL A 2 -3.58 23.84 -3.24
N ASP A 3 -4.25 24.96 -3.44
CA ASP A 3 -4.11 25.76 -4.65
C ASP A 3 -2.71 26.40 -4.67
N SER A 4 -1.99 26.24 -5.78
CA SER A 4 -0.58 26.66 -5.87
C SER A 4 -0.40 28.19 -5.84
N HIS A 5 -1.43 28.97 -6.16
CA HIS A 5 -1.37 30.43 -6.18
C HIS A 5 -1.76 31.05 -4.83
N SER A 6 -2.86 30.57 -4.23
CA SER A 6 -3.42 31.14 -3.00
C SER A 6 -2.97 30.43 -1.73
N ASN A 7 -2.35 29.24 -1.86
CA ASN A 7 -1.95 28.36 -0.76
C ASN A 7 -3.12 27.98 0.17
N ARG A 8 -4.35 28.03 -0.35
CA ARG A 8 -5.57 27.66 0.39
C ARG A 8 -5.92 26.19 0.14
N PRO A 9 -6.51 25.50 1.12
CA PRO A 9 -7.01 24.15 0.91
C PRO A 9 -8.02 24.10 -0.24
N VAL A 10 -7.92 23.06 -1.06
CA VAL A 10 -8.88 22.77 -2.13
C VAL A 10 -9.53 21.43 -1.85
N VAL A 11 -10.85 21.36 -1.98
CA VAL A 11 -11.62 20.12 -1.96
C VAL A 11 -11.58 19.53 -3.36
N LEU A 12 -11.12 18.29 -3.49
CA LEU A 12 -11.20 17.54 -4.74
C LEU A 12 -12.50 16.76 -4.77
N GLU A 13 -13.23 16.81 -5.90
CA GLU A 13 -14.49 16.08 -6.06
C GLU A 13 -14.29 14.58 -5.98
N GLN A 14 -13.26 14.06 -6.65
CA GLN A 14 -12.88 12.66 -6.62
C GLN A 14 -11.42 12.47 -7.02
N PHE A 15 -10.70 11.57 -6.36
CA PHE A 15 -9.38 11.12 -6.80
C PHE A 15 -9.08 9.70 -6.32
N HIS A 16 -8.20 9.03 -7.05
CA HIS A 16 -7.61 7.77 -6.62
C HIS A 16 -6.26 8.03 -5.97
N PHE A 17 -5.94 7.23 -4.94
CA PHE A 17 -4.62 7.19 -4.35
C PHE A 17 -4.21 5.73 -4.19
N SER A 18 -3.04 5.36 -4.70
CA SER A 18 -2.56 3.97 -4.64
C SER A 18 -1.28 3.89 -3.83
N VAL A 19 -1.17 2.85 -3.01
CA VAL A 19 0.05 2.43 -2.35
C VAL A 19 0.43 1.08 -2.94
N PHE A 20 1.67 0.98 -3.39
CA PHE A 20 2.24 -0.23 -3.97
C PHE A 20 3.29 -0.80 -3.03
N ASP A 21 3.70 -2.03 -3.31
CA ASP A 21 4.86 -2.65 -2.65
C ASP A 21 4.65 -2.86 -1.15
N LEU A 22 3.41 -3.16 -0.73
CA LEU A 22 3.16 -3.59 0.65
C LEU A 22 3.70 -5.00 0.83
N ASP A 23 4.84 -5.11 1.49
CA ASP A 23 5.48 -6.38 1.77
C ASP A 23 6.06 -6.45 3.19
N GLY A 24 6.95 -7.39 3.42
CA GLY A 24 7.59 -7.59 4.70
C GLY A 24 9.02 -8.03 4.55
N SER A 25 9.76 -7.96 5.65
CA SER A 25 11.11 -8.50 5.74
C SER A 25 11.10 -9.84 6.46
N ALA A 26 11.83 -10.80 5.89
CA ALA A 26 12.27 -11.98 6.62
C ALA A 26 13.32 -11.55 7.64
N SER A 27 12.88 -11.09 8.81
CA SER A 27 13.81 -10.67 9.86
C SER A 27 14.76 -11.80 10.25
N ASP A 28 15.96 -11.43 10.65
CA ASP A 28 17.05 -12.25 11.17
C ASP A 28 16.75 -12.84 12.57
N GLY A 29 15.52 -12.67 13.09
CA GLY A 29 15.09 -13.17 14.40
C GLY A 29 13.62 -13.58 14.46
N TRP A 30 13.36 -14.89 14.33
CA TRP A 30 12.16 -15.66 14.73
C TRP A 30 10.74 -15.19 14.32
N ARG A 31 10.51 -13.98 13.81
CA ARG A 31 9.20 -13.52 13.29
C ARG A 31 9.38 -12.51 12.15
N PRO A 32 8.80 -12.75 10.95
CA PRO A 32 8.81 -11.76 9.88
C PRO A 32 8.16 -10.45 10.33
N SER A 33 8.68 -9.33 9.83
CA SER A 33 8.11 -7.99 9.98
C SER A 33 7.28 -7.69 8.74
N PHE A 34 6.04 -7.23 8.91
CA PHE A 34 5.15 -6.91 7.80
C PHE A 34 4.72 -5.46 7.89
N GLU A 35 4.74 -4.79 6.74
CA GLU A 35 4.31 -3.41 6.61
C GLU A 35 2.81 -3.26 6.84
N LYS A 36 2.44 -2.15 7.47
CA LYS A 36 1.06 -1.83 7.82
C LYS A 36 0.75 -0.42 7.35
N LEU A 37 -0.37 -0.27 6.65
CA LEU A 37 -0.90 1.01 6.22
C LEU A 37 -2.25 1.25 6.91
N TYR A 38 -2.35 2.34 7.67
CA TYR A 38 -3.58 2.79 8.31
C TYR A 38 -4.15 3.97 7.55
N VAL A 39 -5.39 3.85 7.07
CA VAL A 39 -6.08 4.90 6.30
C VAL A 39 -7.51 5.05 6.80
N SER A 40 -8.02 6.27 6.77
CA SER A 40 -9.41 6.61 7.07
C SER A 40 -9.99 7.54 6.00
N GLU A 41 -11.30 7.75 6.03
CA GLU A 41 -12.01 8.75 5.22
C GLU A 41 -11.96 8.53 3.70
N PHE A 42 -11.67 7.30 3.25
CA PHE A 42 -11.91 6.87 1.87
C PHE A 42 -13.35 6.37 1.71
N ASP A 43 -13.91 6.49 0.50
CA ASP A 43 -15.24 5.95 0.18
C ASP A 43 -15.16 4.46 -0.16
N GLU A 44 -14.17 4.09 -0.97
CA GLU A 44 -13.95 2.72 -1.43
C GLU A 44 -12.46 2.39 -1.45
N TYR A 45 -12.14 1.10 -1.35
CA TYR A 45 -10.80 0.58 -1.61
C TYR A 45 -10.88 -0.62 -2.56
N SER A 46 -9.78 -0.87 -3.26
CA SER A 46 -9.60 -2.03 -4.13
C SER A 46 -8.25 -2.68 -3.87
N VAL A 47 -8.28 -4.01 -3.76
CA VAL A 47 -7.13 -4.92 -3.72
C VAL A 47 -7.39 -6.04 -4.73
N ALA A 48 -6.33 -6.70 -5.22
CA ALA A 48 -6.49 -7.80 -6.16
C ALA A 48 -7.25 -8.99 -5.56
N GLU A 49 -7.85 -9.83 -6.42
CA GLU A 49 -8.35 -11.13 -5.99
C GLU A 49 -7.18 -11.99 -5.49
N HIS A 50 -7.37 -12.67 -4.35
CA HIS A 50 -6.29 -13.38 -3.65
C HIS A 50 -5.08 -12.48 -3.37
N SER A 51 -5.37 -11.25 -2.91
CA SER A 51 -4.39 -10.25 -2.48
C SER A 51 -3.40 -10.82 -1.45
N GLU A 52 -2.19 -10.28 -1.47
CA GLU A 52 -1.17 -10.45 -0.43
C GLU A 52 -1.26 -9.35 0.64
N VAL A 53 -2.35 -8.58 0.63
CA VAL A 53 -2.71 -7.56 1.62
C VAL A 53 -3.97 -8.01 2.37
N GLU A 54 -3.84 -8.21 3.68
CA GLU A 54 -4.95 -8.46 4.60
C GLU A 54 -5.58 -7.12 5.03
N VAL A 55 -6.91 -7.07 5.13
CA VAL A 55 -7.66 -5.84 5.44
C VAL A 55 -8.50 -6.04 6.69
N GLU A 56 -8.32 -5.17 7.67
CA GLU A 56 -9.07 -5.17 8.93
C GLU A 56 -9.63 -3.78 9.24
N GLN A 57 -10.91 -3.70 9.60
CA GLN A 57 -11.51 -2.48 10.13
C GLN A 57 -11.29 -2.40 11.65
N LEU A 58 -10.70 -1.30 12.10
CA LEU A 58 -10.40 -1.07 13.51
C LEU A 58 -11.55 -0.35 14.21
N THR A 59 -11.60 -0.52 15.54
CA THR A 59 -12.63 0.09 16.39
C THR A 59 -12.55 1.61 16.48
N ASP A 60 -11.42 2.20 16.10
CA ASP A 60 -11.19 3.66 16.06
C ASP A 60 -11.60 4.31 14.73
N GLY A 61 -12.21 3.55 13.81
CA GLY A 61 -12.70 4.04 12.53
C GLY A 61 -11.66 4.05 11.41
N ARG A 62 -10.41 3.63 11.67
CA ARG A 62 -9.41 3.41 10.62
C ARG A 62 -9.56 2.01 10.02
N THR A 63 -9.10 1.85 8.79
CA THR A 63 -8.84 0.54 8.19
C THR A 63 -7.34 0.32 8.15
N VAL A 64 -6.89 -0.87 8.54
CA VAL A 64 -5.50 -1.29 8.41
C VAL A 64 -5.36 -2.29 7.27
N PHE A 65 -4.31 -2.09 6.48
CA PHE A 65 -3.89 -2.94 5.37
C PHE A 65 -2.53 -3.51 5.75
N VAL A 66 -2.44 -4.84 5.88
CA VAL A 66 -1.27 -5.53 6.41
C VAL A 66 -0.69 -6.41 5.32
N ALA A 67 0.59 -6.25 5.02
CA ALA A 67 1.30 -7.17 4.14
C ALA A 67 1.31 -8.59 4.71
N THR A 68 1.23 -9.60 3.85
CA THR A 68 1.23 -11.02 4.26
C THR A 68 2.40 -11.80 3.67
N GLN A 69 3.18 -11.18 2.78
CA GLN A 69 4.30 -11.81 2.10
C GLN A 69 5.58 -10.99 2.22
N VAL A 70 6.70 -11.70 2.13
CA VAL A 70 8.04 -11.10 2.16
C VAL A 70 8.39 -10.52 0.79
N GLY A 71 9.02 -9.34 0.83
CA GLY A 71 9.61 -8.63 -0.31
C GLY A 71 11.01 -9.12 -0.64
N PHE A 72 11.44 -8.89 -1.88
CA PHE A 72 12.76 -9.29 -2.36
C PHE A 72 13.55 -8.12 -2.98
N GLY A 73 12.99 -6.91 -3.02
CA GLY A 73 13.61 -5.71 -3.59
C GLY A 73 13.61 -5.68 -5.13
N CYS A 74 13.66 -6.84 -5.78
CA CYS A 74 13.53 -7.00 -7.24
C CYS A 74 12.09 -6.86 -7.73
N ASP A 75 11.13 -6.97 -6.82
CA ASP A 75 9.72 -6.94 -7.09
C ASP A 75 9.09 -5.55 -6.97
N ASN A 76 9.84 -4.55 -6.52
CA ASN A 76 9.37 -3.17 -6.41
C ASN A 76 8.98 -2.63 -7.80
N PRO A 77 7.81 -1.98 -7.95
CA PRO A 77 7.39 -1.41 -9.22
C PRO A 77 8.31 -0.28 -9.69
N ILE A 78 8.79 -0.39 -10.93
CA ILE A 78 9.55 0.69 -11.60
C ILE A 78 8.64 1.68 -12.34
N ASP A 79 7.42 1.25 -12.66
CA ASP A 79 6.39 2.06 -13.31
C ASP A 79 5.06 1.88 -12.56
N PRO A 80 4.54 2.92 -11.87
CA PRO A 80 3.28 2.85 -11.14
C PRO A 80 2.06 2.61 -12.04
N MET A 81 2.19 2.80 -13.36
CA MET A 81 1.11 2.58 -14.33
C MET A 81 1.16 1.19 -14.97
N SER A 82 2.17 0.37 -14.66
CA SER A 82 2.39 -0.93 -15.29
C SER A 82 2.82 -1.99 -14.28
N LEU A 83 1.92 -2.34 -13.36
CA LEU A 83 2.10 -3.46 -12.45
C LEU A 83 1.95 -4.80 -13.18
N GLY A 84 2.71 -5.81 -12.75
CA GLY A 84 2.54 -7.16 -13.26
C GLY A 84 3.37 -8.20 -12.54
N ARG A 85 3.54 -9.34 -13.20
CA ARG A 85 4.37 -10.44 -12.70
C ARG A 85 5.83 -10.19 -13.03
N VAL A 86 6.67 -10.27 -12.02
CA VAL A 86 8.12 -10.08 -12.11
C VAL A 86 8.85 -11.30 -11.55
N THR A 87 9.93 -11.70 -12.21
CA THR A 87 10.77 -12.83 -11.77
C THR A 87 11.96 -12.29 -11.00
N CYS A 88 12.05 -12.68 -9.73
CA CYS A 88 13.14 -12.31 -8.86
C CYS A 88 14.35 -13.24 -9.05
N PRO A 89 15.58 -12.71 -9.07
CA PRO A 89 16.80 -13.51 -9.22
C PRO A 89 17.09 -14.36 -7.98
N TRP A 90 16.61 -13.93 -6.81
CA TRP A 90 16.74 -14.66 -5.56
C TRP A 90 15.46 -14.55 -4.71
N PRO A 91 14.93 -15.67 -4.17
CA PRO A 91 15.32 -17.04 -4.47
C PRO A 91 15.07 -17.38 -5.96
N PRO A 92 15.90 -18.23 -6.60
CA PRO A 92 15.88 -18.40 -8.05
C PRO A 92 14.52 -18.85 -8.59
N GLY A 93 14.00 -18.13 -9.57
CA GLY A 93 12.74 -18.47 -10.24
C GLY A 93 11.48 -18.10 -9.45
N HIS A 94 11.61 -17.34 -8.37
CA HIS A 94 10.47 -16.81 -7.63
C HIS A 94 9.76 -15.75 -8.48
N ILE A 95 8.44 -15.84 -8.58
CA ILE A 95 7.60 -14.89 -9.34
C ILE A 95 6.72 -14.16 -8.33
N VAL A 96 6.80 -12.84 -8.33
CA VAL A 96 5.95 -11.96 -7.54
C VAL A 96 4.96 -11.27 -8.47
N ASP A 97 3.69 -11.21 -8.06
CA ASP A 97 2.66 -10.42 -8.74
C ASP A 97 2.46 -9.09 -8.01
N GLN A 98 3.00 -8.01 -8.58
CA GLN A 98 2.96 -6.68 -7.97
C GLN A 98 1.53 -6.18 -7.73
N THR A 99 0.55 -6.65 -8.50
CA THR A 99 -0.85 -6.24 -8.35
C THR A 99 -1.46 -6.73 -7.04
N LYS A 100 -0.92 -7.82 -6.47
CA LYS A 100 -1.38 -8.40 -5.20
C LYS A 100 -0.85 -7.69 -3.97
N ARG A 101 0.12 -6.79 -4.14
CA ARG A 101 0.77 -6.00 -3.08
C ARG A 101 0.40 -4.53 -3.15
N ALA A 102 -0.72 -4.25 -3.80
CA ALA A 102 -1.21 -2.91 -4.06
C ALA A 102 -2.58 -2.73 -3.41
N VAL A 103 -2.81 -1.52 -2.89
CA VAL A 103 -4.12 -1.03 -2.49
C VAL A 103 -4.38 0.30 -3.16
N THR A 104 -5.58 0.46 -3.71
CA THR A 104 -6.05 1.73 -4.27
C THR A 104 -7.28 2.21 -3.52
N PHE A 105 -7.31 3.48 -3.19
CA PHE A 105 -8.38 4.15 -2.48
C PHE A 105 -9.10 5.12 -3.41
N LEU A 106 -10.41 5.21 -3.27
CA LEU A 106 -11.24 6.27 -3.83
C LEU A 106 -11.59 7.26 -2.72
N PHE A 107 -11.27 8.52 -2.93
CA PHE A 107 -11.66 9.62 -2.05
C PHE A 107 -12.53 10.60 -2.81
N SER A 108 -13.63 11.02 -2.21
CA SER A 108 -14.56 12.00 -2.77
C SER A 108 -14.78 13.17 -1.80
N LYS A 109 -14.88 14.38 -2.34
CA LYS A 109 -15.10 15.62 -1.58
C LYS A 109 -14.10 15.81 -0.44
N THR A 110 -12.84 15.44 -0.68
CA THR A 110 -11.79 15.43 0.34
C THR A 110 -10.80 16.57 0.08
N SER A 111 -10.47 17.35 1.12
CA SER A 111 -9.44 18.40 1.04
C SER A 111 -8.08 17.97 1.59
N SER A 112 -8.04 16.90 2.37
CA SER A 112 -6.85 16.24 2.92
C SER A 112 -7.24 14.86 3.41
N PHE A 113 -6.30 13.92 3.41
CA PHE A 113 -6.47 12.62 4.04
C PHE A 113 -5.22 12.31 4.88
N ASN A 114 -5.35 11.36 5.81
CA ASN A 114 -4.23 10.87 6.60
C ASN A 114 -3.99 9.40 6.26
N ALA A 115 -2.72 9.07 6.07
CA ALA A 115 -2.24 7.71 5.93
C ALA A 115 -1.02 7.55 6.84
N THR A 116 -1.01 6.52 7.66
CA THR A 116 0.15 6.17 8.50
C THR A 116 0.72 4.86 8.03
N PHE A 117 1.98 4.88 7.64
CA PHE A 117 2.74 3.70 7.26
C PHE A 117 3.65 3.27 8.41
N VAL A 118 3.69 1.97 8.71
CA VAL A 118 4.50 1.38 9.76
C VAL A 118 5.29 0.21 9.19
N ALA A 119 6.61 0.28 9.30
CA ALA A 119 7.52 -0.84 9.09
C ALA A 119 8.24 -1.11 10.42
N GLU A 120 8.14 -2.33 10.96
CA GLU A 120 8.92 -2.70 12.15
C GLU A 120 10.36 -2.99 11.71
N THR A 121 11.35 -2.47 12.45
CA THR A 121 12.78 -2.45 12.09
C THR A 121 13.28 -3.81 11.59
N GLY A 122 13.70 -3.87 10.33
CA GLY A 122 14.32 -5.05 9.69
C GLY A 122 14.57 -4.89 8.18
N GLY A 123 14.72 -3.66 7.69
CA GLY A 123 15.10 -3.37 6.31
C GLY A 123 16.60 -3.38 6.08
#